data_AF-A0A9E5BL80-F1
#
_entry.id   AF-A0A9E5BL80-F1
#
_cell.length_a   1.000
_cell.length_b   1.000
_cell.length_c   1.000
_cell.angle_alpha   90.00
_cell.angle_beta   90.00
_cell.angle_gamma   90.00
#
_symmetry.space_group_name_H-M   'P 1'
#
loop_
_entity.id
_entity.type
_entity.pdbx_description
1 polymer ?
#
loop_
_entity_poly.entity_id
_entity_poly.type
_entity_poly.pdbx_seq_one_letter_code
_entity_poly.pdbx_strand_id
1 'polypeptide(L)'
;GYDLAQKVKSQIPSDAKIYSVRLLDHTVPFYLERNTIMVEFTDELTFGAKQEPQKWIPTLNEFVIVWNQDPNAFALMSPGQYEELKTRGLPMEELGRDSRRVVVRHPREALRQ
;
A
#
# COMPACT_ATOMS: atom_id res chain seq x y z
N GLY A 1 5.84 -4.99 -12.95
CA GLY A 1 4.61 -5.74 -12.65
C GLY A 1 4.98 -7.11 -12.10
N TYR A 2 5.13 -8.11 -12.97
CA TYR A 2 5.61 -9.44 -12.58
C TYR A 2 6.96 -9.41 -11.83
N ASP A 3 7.98 -8.78 -12.41
CA ASP A 3 9.32 -8.74 -11.79
C ASP A 3 9.32 -8.05 -10.42
N LEU A 4 8.53 -6.98 -10.31
CA LEU A 4 8.34 -6.26 -9.04
C LEU A 4 7.69 -7.18 -7.99
N ALA A 5 6.63 -7.90 -8.36
CA ALA A 5 5.97 -8.85 -7.46
C ALA A 5 6.94 -9.97 -7.03
N GLN A 6 7.69 -10.57 -7.95
CA GLN A 6 8.69 -11.60 -7.62
C GLN A 6 9.76 -11.08 -6.66
N LYS A 7 10.23 -9.84 -6.85
CA LYS A 7 11.24 -9.21 -5.98
C LYS A 7 10.76 -9.01 -4.54
N VAL A 8 9.48 -8.68 -4.35
CA VAL A 8 8.95 -8.32 -3.02
C VAL A 8 8.19 -9.46 -2.32
N LYS A 9 7.76 -10.50 -3.04
CA LYS A 9 6.90 -11.58 -2.52
C LYS A 9 7.43 -12.22 -1.24
N SER A 10 8.73 -12.53 -1.18
CA SER A 10 9.35 -13.16 0.00
C SER A 10 9.44 -12.24 1.23
N GLN A 11 9.25 -10.94 1.06
CA GLN A 11 9.36 -9.93 2.11
C GLN A 11 8.00 -9.56 2.72
N ILE A 12 6.89 -10.01 2.12
CA ILE A 12 5.53 -9.70 2.56
C ILE A 12 4.95 -10.93 3.29
N PRO A 13 4.76 -10.88 4.62
CA PRO A 13 4.13 -11.96 5.38
C PRO A 13 2.74 -12.32 4.85
N SER A 14 2.34 -13.59 4.94
CA SER A 14 1.07 -14.14 4.41
C SER A 14 -0.21 -13.48 4.96
N ASP A 15 -0.10 -12.85 6.13
CA ASP A 15 -1.18 -12.18 6.88
C ASP A 15 -1.11 -10.64 6.83
N ALA A 16 -0.03 -10.08 6.28
CA ALA A 16 0.15 -8.64 6.16
C ALA A 16 -0.95 -7.94 5.34
N LYS A 17 -1.32 -6.73 5.76
CA LYS A 17 -2.24 -5.88 4.99
C LYS A 17 -1.49 -5.14 3.90
N ILE A 18 -2.04 -5.16 2.69
CA ILE A 18 -1.51 -4.41 1.54
C ILE A 18 -2.51 -3.31 1.18
N TYR A 19 -2.08 -2.06 1.25
CA TYR A 19 -2.88 -0.90 0.92
C TYR A 19 -2.58 -0.40 -0.49
N SER A 20 -3.59 -0.39 -1.37
CA SER A 20 -3.49 0.19 -2.71
C SER A 20 -3.85 1.66 -2.65
N VAL A 21 -2.86 2.56 -2.66
CA VAL A 21 -3.06 3.99 -2.42
C VAL A 21 -3.30 4.75 -3.71
N ARG A 22 -4.54 5.20 -3.92
CA ARG A 22 -5.03 5.89 -5.13
C ARG A 22 -4.65 5.16 -6.43
N LEU A 23 -4.53 3.84 -6.37
CA LEU A 23 -4.03 3.03 -7.46
C LEU A 23 -4.82 1.73 -7.57
N LEU A 24 -5.60 1.59 -8.65
CA LEU A 24 -6.22 0.32 -9.01
C LEU A 24 -5.25 -0.49 -9.89
N ASP A 25 -4.50 -1.39 -9.26
CA ASP A 25 -3.57 -2.29 -9.95
C ASP A 25 -4.05 -3.75 -9.85
N HIS A 26 -4.24 -4.40 -11.00
CA HIS A 26 -4.66 -5.81 -11.05
C HIS A 26 -3.49 -6.78 -11.28
N THR A 27 -2.26 -6.27 -11.42
CA THR A 27 -1.10 -7.08 -11.83
C THR A 27 -0.29 -7.52 -10.62
N VAL A 28 0.19 -6.56 -9.82
CA VAL A 28 1.03 -6.84 -8.64
C VAL A 28 0.26 -7.66 -7.62
N PRO A 29 -0.99 -7.31 -7.21
CA PRO A 29 -1.74 -8.12 -6.26
C PRO A 29 -1.98 -9.56 -6.75
N PHE A 30 -2.25 -9.74 -8.05
CA PHE A 30 -2.45 -11.05 -8.65
C PHE A 30 -1.21 -11.94 -8.51
N TYR A 31 -0.02 -11.44 -8.87
CA TYR A 31 1.23 -12.23 -8.74
C TYR A 31 1.71 -12.42 -7.30
N LEU A 32 1.32 -11.52 -6.40
CA LEU A 32 1.52 -11.71 -4.97
C LEU A 32 0.55 -12.75 -4.38
N GLU A 33 -0.55 -13.06 -5.08
CA GLU A 33 -1.67 -13.86 -4.59
C GLU A 33 -2.31 -13.25 -3.34
N ARG A 34 -2.47 -11.92 -3.34
CA ARG A 34 -2.93 -11.15 -2.18
C ARG A 34 -4.02 -10.16 -2.52
N ASN A 35 -4.95 -10.01 -1.58
CA ASN A 35 -5.94 -8.95 -1.61
C ASN A 35 -5.32 -7.64 -1.14
N THR A 36 -5.83 -6.54 -1.66
CA THR A 36 -5.45 -5.19 -1.22
C THR A 36 -6.65 -4.44 -0.66
N ILE A 37 -6.40 -3.61 0.35
CA ILE A 37 -7.35 -2.63 0.85
C ILE A 37 -7.15 -1.35 0.05
N MET A 38 -8.20 -0.85 -0.58
CA MET A 38 -8.09 0.34 -1.41
C MET A 38 -8.13 1.60 -0.54
N VAL A 39 -7.29 2.57 -0.86
CA VAL A 39 -7.19 3.85 -0.14
C VAL A 39 -7.47 5.01 -1.08
N GLU A 40 -8.44 5.84 -0.71
CA GLU A 40 -8.82 7.10 -1.37
C GLU A 40 -8.91 7.00 -2.89
N PHE A 41 -9.61 5.98 -3.39
CA PHE A 41 -9.84 5.85 -4.83
C PHE A 41 -11.07 6.67 -5.24
N THR A 42 -10.89 7.53 -6.24
CA THR A 42 -11.89 8.48 -6.74
C THR A 42 -12.37 8.05 -8.12
N ASP A 43 -13.43 7.24 -8.21
CA ASP A 43 -14.47 7.30 -9.26
C ASP A 43 -15.60 6.27 -9.04
N GLU A 44 -16.78 6.53 -9.65
CA GLU A 44 -18.11 5.82 -9.80
C GLU A 44 -18.59 4.69 -8.85
N LEU A 45 -17.75 4.13 -7.97
CA LEU A 45 -18.08 3.09 -7.00
C LEU A 45 -18.38 3.63 -5.60
N THR A 46 -18.48 4.95 -5.43
CA THR A 46 -18.89 5.59 -4.17
C THR A 46 -20.25 5.09 -3.66
N PHE A 47 -21.06 4.49 -4.54
CA PHE A 47 -22.34 3.87 -4.19
C PHE A 47 -22.18 2.48 -3.52
N GLY A 48 -21.17 1.69 -3.90
CA GLY A 48 -20.91 0.35 -3.35
C GLY A 48 -20.01 0.33 -2.11
N ALA A 49 -19.16 1.34 -1.94
CA ALA A 49 -18.20 1.44 -0.83
C ALA A 49 -18.85 1.56 0.57
N LYS A 50 -20.16 1.84 0.65
CA LYS A 50 -20.90 1.87 1.92
C LYS A 50 -21.23 0.49 2.50
N GLN A 51 -21.11 -0.58 1.71
CA GLN A 51 -21.53 -1.92 2.16
C GLN A 51 -20.44 -2.70 2.90
N GLU A 52 -19.15 -2.36 2.76
CA GLU A 52 -18.05 -3.10 3.40
C GLU A 52 -16.90 -2.16 3.88
N PRO A 53 -17.10 -1.38 4.96
CA PRO A 53 -16.13 -0.40 5.44
C PRO A 53 -14.79 -1.00 5.89
N GLN A 54 -14.70 -2.31 6.06
CA GLN A 54 -13.43 -2.98 6.40
C GLN A 54 -12.52 -3.23 5.20
N LYS A 55 -12.99 -3.05 3.95
CA LYS A 55 -12.21 -3.30 2.73
C LYS A 55 -11.68 -2.03 2.06
N TRP A 56 -11.94 -0.87 2.67
CA TRP A 56 -11.69 0.44 2.07
C TRP A 56 -11.30 1.49 3.11
N ILE A 57 -10.31 2.32 2.79
CA ILE A 57 -9.98 3.53 3.54
C ILE A 57 -10.36 4.75 2.68
N PRO A 58 -11.33 5.58 3.09
CA PRO A 58 -11.89 6.65 2.27
C PRO A 58 -10.97 7.83 2.02
N THR A 59 -10.00 8.10 2.90
CA THR A 59 -9.14 9.26 2.77
C THR A 59 -7.68 8.90 2.98
N LEU A 60 -6.78 9.70 2.39
CA LEU A 60 -5.35 9.55 2.61
C LEU A 60 -4.98 9.81 4.06
N ASN A 61 -5.68 10.72 4.73
CA ASN A 61 -5.46 11.04 6.15
C ASN A 61 -5.77 9.86 7.06
N GLU A 62 -6.88 9.14 6.82
CA GLU A 62 -7.19 7.92 7.57
C GLU A 62 -6.15 6.82 7.31
N PHE A 63 -5.65 6.72 6.08
CA PHE A 63 -4.56 5.79 5.78
C PHE A 63 -3.29 6.12 6.55
N VAL A 64 -2.92 7.40 6.69
CA VAL A 64 -1.77 7.81 7.50
C VAL A 64 -1.94 7.37 8.96
N ILE A 65 -3.15 7.49 9.52
CA ILE A 65 -3.43 7.03 10.89
C ILE A 65 -3.24 5.52 11.01
N VAL A 66 -3.86 4.75 10.11
CA VAL A 66 -3.77 3.28 10.11
C VAL A 66 -2.35 2.79 9.86
N TRP A 67 -1.62 3.44 8.95
CA TRP A 67 -0.22 3.15 8.64
C TRP A 67 0.66 3.23 9.88
N ASN A 68 0.55 4.32 10.64
CA ASN A 68 1.34 4.52 11.85
C ASN A 68 0.96 3.58 13.01
N GLN A 69 -0.24 2.97 12.97
CA GLN A 69 -0.71 2.03 13.98
C GLN A 69 -0.39 0.57 13.65
N ASP A 70 -0.12 0.26 12.38
CA ASP A 70 0.11 -1.10 11.89
C ASP A 70 1.55 -1.26 11.38
N PRO A 71 2.50 -1.68 12.24
CA PRO A 71 3.91 -1.84 11.85
C PRO A 71 4.14 -2.97 10.84
N ASN A 72 3.12 -3.79 10.58
CA ASN A 72 3.15 -4.86 9.57
C ASN A 72 2.46 -4.43 8.25
N ALA A 73 2.15 -3.14 8.08
CA ALA A 73 1.51 -2.61 6.89
C ALA A 73 2.46 -2.52 5.68
N PHE A 74 1.90 -2.80 4.51
CA PHE A 74 2.53 -2.63 3.20
C PHE A 74 1.65 -1.75 2.33
N ALA A 75 2.25 -0.98 1.42
CA ALA A 75 1.49 -0.16 0.49
C ALA A 75 2.02 -0.28 -0.94
N LEU A 76 1.10 -0.23 -1.89
CA LEU A 76 1.31 -0.22 -3.33
C LEU A 76 0.76 1.11 -3.87
N MET A 77 1.61 1.88 -4.53
CA MET A 77 1.24 3.22 -5.03
C MET A 77 2.05 3.59 -6.27
N SER A 78 1.71 4.70 -6.94
CA SER A 78 2.52 5.22 -8.03
C SER A 78 3.81 5.89 -7.50
N PRO A 79 4.88 6.01 -8.31
CA PRO A 79 6.07 6.77 -7.93
C PRO A 79 5.77 8.21 -7.50
N GLY A 80 4.84 8.89 -8.19
CA GLY A 80 4.43 10.25 -7.80
C GLY A 80 3.77 10.29 -6.43
N GLN A 81 2.90 9.33 -6.11
CA GLN A 81 2.23 9.24 -4.81
C GLN A 81 3.22 8.94 -3.68
N TYR A 82 4.24 8.11 -3.96
CA TYR A 82 5.32 7.84 -3.02
C TYR A 82 6.10 9.12 -2.66
N GLU A 83 6.49 9.92 -3.65
CA GLU A 83 7.20 11.18 -3.40
C GLU A 83 6.32 12.20 -2.66
N GLU A 84 5.02 12.26 -2.95
CA GLU A 84 4.07 13.11 -2.22
C GLU A 84 4.02 12.75 -0.73
N LEU A 85 3.84 11.47 -0.40
CA LEU A 85 3.76 10.98 0.98
C LEU A 85 5.08 11.13 1.72
N LYS A 86 6.21 10.92 1.02
CA LYS A 86 7.54 11.17 1.57
C LYS A 86 7.76 12.64 1.90
N THR A 87 7.29 13.56 1.04
CA THR A 87 7.35 15.01 1.28
C THR A 87 6.48 15.43 2.46
N ARG A 88 5.36 14.73 2.69
CA ARG A 88 4.50 14.90 3.88
C ARG A 88 5.10 14.30 5.17
N GLY A 89 6.28 13.69 5.09
CA GLY A 89 6.98 13.12 6.25
C GLY A 89 6.44 11.76 6.71
N LEU A 90 5.66 11.05 5.88
CA LEU A 90 5.23 9.69 6.21
C LEU A 90 6.43 8.75 6.14
N PRO A 91 6.81 8.08 7.25
CA PRO A 91 7.95 7.18 7.25
C PRO A 91 7.57 5.91 6.47
N MET A 92 8.34 5.61 5.42
CA MET A 92 8.12 4.48 4.52
C MET A 92 9.46 3.87 4.09
N GLU A 93 9.55 2.55 4.04
CA GLU A 93 10.72 1.84 3.52
C GLU A 93 10.38 1.19 2.18
N GLU A 94 11.11 1.55 1.11
CA GLU A 94 10.91 0.98 -0.22
C GLU A 94 11.45 -0.46 -0.31
N LEU A 95 10.60 -1.40 -0.74
CA LEU A 95 10.98 -2.80 -1.01
C LEU A 95 11.32 -3.03 -2.48
N GLY A 96 10.67 -2.25 -3.36
CA GLY A 96 10.97 -2.24 -4.78
C GLY A 96 10.09 -1.28 -5.55
N ARG A 97 10.56 -0.90 -6.73
CA ARG A 97 9.83 -0.05 -7.66
C ARG A 97 9.99 -0.53 -9.10
N ASP A 98 9.02 -0.20 -9.92
CA ASP A 98 9.11 -0.17 -11.38
C ASP A 98 8.71 1.22 -11.91
N SER A 99 8.56 1.38 -13.22
CA SER A 99 8.18 2.66 -13.83
C SER A 99 6.79 3.17 -13.45
N ARG A 100 5.93 2.31 -12.89
CA ARG A 100 4.51 2.59 -12.61
C ARG A 100 4.13 2.41 -11.15
N ARG A 101 4.89 1.62 -10.37
CA ARG A 101 4.55 1.29 -8.99
C ARG A 101 5.75 1.33 -8.07
N VAL A 102 5.47 1.60 -6.81
CA VAL A 102 6.37 1.44 -5.67
C VAL A 102 5.65 0.57 -4.65
N VAL A 103 6.36 -0.43 -4.12
CA VAL A 103 5.93 -1.23 -2.97
C VAL A 103 6.78 -0.81 -1.78
N VAL A 104 6.12 -0.40 -0.71
CA VAL A 104 6.75 0.03 0.53
C VAL A 104 6.21 -0.78 1.71
N ARG A 105 6.97 -0.80 2.81
CA ARG A 105 6.50 -1.24 4.12
C ARG A 105 6.62 -0.13 5.15
N HIS A 106 5.91 -0.27 6.27
CA HIS A 106 6.19 0.53 7.44
C HIS A 106 7.65 0.32 7.84
N PRO A 107 8.42 1.39 8.12
CA PRO A 107 9.79 1.23 8.55
C PRO A 107 9.81 0.42 9.83
N ARG A 108 10.57 -0.67 9.80
CA ARG A 108 10.89 -1.39 11.02
C ARG A 108 11.82 -0.49 11.80
N GLU A 109 11.51 -0.21 13.06
CA GLU A 109 12.50 0.40 13.94
C GLU A 109 13.76 -0.46 13.81
N ALA A 110 14.85 0.13 13.33
CA ALA A 110 16.14 -0.52 13.48
C ALA A 110 16.28 -0.71 14.98
N LEU A 111 16.23 -1.96 15.44
CA LEU A 111 16.62 -2.32 16.81
C LEU A 111 17.92 -1.57 17.06
N ARG A 112 17.85 -0.46 17.79
CA ARG A 112 19.02 0.23 18.30
C ARG A 112 19.58 -0.76 19.32
N GLN A 113 20.55 -1.57 18.87
CA GLN A 113 21.45 -2.28 19.77
C GLN A 113 22.43 -1.28 20.36
#